data_AF-A0A397XT25-F1
#
_entry.id   AF-A0A397XT25-F1
#
_cell.length_a   1.000
_cell.length_b   1.000
_cell.length_c   1.000
_cell.angle_alpha   90.00
_cell.angle_beta   90.00
_cell.angle_gamma   90.00
#
_symmetry.space_group_name_H-M   'P 1'
#
loop_
_entity.id
_entity.type
_entity.pdbx_description
1 polymer ?
#
loop_
_entity_poly.entity_id
_entity_poly.type
_entity_poly.pdbx_seq_one_letter_code
_entity_poly.pdbx_strand_id
1 'polypeptide(L)'
;MVMTNITTGDKVWHVADVPKNDKFQYTHFAHKIGFRLTLEERQRAENRTRETKNQKFTPRWFDLTDEITSTPWGDIGIYQYNGKYTDTEIQQRARAVPPMKWTSSIEFNPWQYGNVSTESGNVS
;
A
#
# COMPACT_ATOMS: atom_id res chain seq x y z
N MET A 1 2.01 23.02 17.13
CA MET A 1 1.17 22.60 18.27
C MET A 1 1.98 21.66 19.14
N VAL A 2 1.90 21.81 20.47
CA VAL A 2 2.64 21.00 21.44
C VAL A 2 1.63 20.41 22.43
N MET A 3 1.69 19.11 22.65
CA MET A 3 0.94 18.44 23.70
C MET A 3 1.85 18.29 24.92
N THR A 4 1.35 18.71 26.08
CA THR A 4 2.04 18.56 27.35
C THR A 4 1.26 17.64 28.28
N ASN A 5 1.98 16.92 29.12
CA ASN A 5 1.41 16.19 30.23
C ASN A 5 0.85 17.19 31.25
N ILE A 6 -0.43 17.05 31.60
CA ILE A 6 -1.12 17.97 32.51
C ILE A 6 -0.66 17.85 33.97
N THR A 7 -0.07 16.73 34.37
CA THR A 7 0.41 16.51 35.74
C THR A 7 1.89 16.82 35.91
N THR A 8 2.74 16.49 34.94
CA THR A 8 4.20 16.74 35.03
C THR A 8 4.66 17.99 34.30
N GLY A 9 3.86 18.51 33.36
CA GLY A 9 4.23 19.63 32.50
C GLY A 9 5.14 19.27 31.33
N ASP A 10 5.56 17.99 31.22
CA ASP A 10 6.50 17.55 30.19
C ASP A 10 5.88 17.59 28.79
N LYS A 11 6.67 17.98 27.78
CA LYS A 11 6.26 17.90 26.38
C LYS A 11 6.25 16.45 25.94
N VAL A 12 5.07 15.92 25.61
CA VAL A 12 4.89 14.53 25.16
C VAL A 12 4.88 14.40 23.64
N TRP A 13 4.50 15.46 22.93
CA TRP A 13 4.48 15.47 21.48
C TRP A 13 4.55 16.90 20.93
N HIS A 14 5.20 17.07 19.77
CA HIS A 14 5.13 18.31 19.01
C HIS A 14 5.09 18.03 17.50
N VAL A 15 4.44 18.93 16.77
CA VAL A 15 4.47 18.93 15.30
C VAL A 15 5.92 19.16 14.82
N ALA A 16 6.38 18.39 13.84
CA ALA A 16 7.69 18.57 13.21
C ALA A 16 7.71 19.83 12.31
N ASP A 17 8.90 20.37 12.06
CA ASP A 17 9.05 21.55 11.21
C ASP A 17 8.60 21.27 9.77
N VAL A 18 7.97 22.29 9.15
CA VAL A 18 7.53 22.24 7.76
C VAL A 18 8.72 22.52 6.84
N PRO A 19 8.90 21.74 5.76
CA PRO A 19 9.93 22.03 4.76
C PRO A 19 9.79 23.45 4.21
N LYS A 20 10.91 24.16 4.11
CA LYS A 20 10.93 25.50 3.53
C LYS A 20 10.61 25.42 2.03
N ASN A 21 9.73 26.30 1.57
CA ASN A 21 9.31 26.44 0.16
C ASN A 21 8.64 25.20 -0.44
N ASP A 22 7.98 24.37 0.36
CA ASP A 22 7.19 23.29 -0.23
C ASP A 22 5.93 23.80 -0.94
N LYS A 23 5.68 23.24 -2.14
CA LYS A 23 4.58 23.59 -3.03
C LYS A 23 3.21 23.13 -2.49
N PHE A 24 3.16 22.06 -1.72
CA PHE A 24 1.90 21.43 -1.29
C PHE A 24 1.72 21.35 0.23
N GLN A 25 2.60 21.99 1.00
CA GLN A 25 2.62 21.98 2.46
C GLN A 25 2.76 20.57 3.06
N TYR A 26 3.46 19.68 2.36
CA TYR A 26 3.77 18.34 2.82
C TYR A 26 4.85 18.34 3.89
N THR A 27 4.71 17.44 4.87
CA THR A 27 5.75 17.19 5.86
C THR A 27 7.00 16.59 5.19
N HIS A 28 8.16 16.67 5.85
CA HIS A 28 9.36 15.97 5.39
C HIS A 28 9.12 14.45 5.20
N PHE A 29 8.24 13.87 6.01
CA PHE A 29 7.84 12.47 5.88
C PHE A 29 7.05 12.21 4.58
N ALA A 30 6.08 13.06 4.27
CA ALA A 30 5.25 12.92 3.06
C ALA A 30 6.08 13.09 1.77
N HIS A 31 7.10 13.95 1.76
CA HIS A 31 8.03 14.07 0.63
C HIS A 31 8.78 12.77 0.30
N LYS A 32 8.91 11.87 1.26
CA LYS A 32 9.53 10.56 1.07
C LYS A 32 8.57 9.55 0.41
N ILE A 33 7.27 9.83 0.40
CA ILE A 33 6.23 8.99 -0.19
C ILE A 33 5.95 9.51 -1.61
N GLY A 34 6.41 8.78 -2.63
CA GLY A 34 6.21 9.17 -4.02
C GLY A 34 4.75 9.06 -4.48
N PHE A 35 4.27 10.03 -5.28
CA PHE A 35 2.94 10.03 -5.90
C PHE A 35 3.05 9.96 -7.43
N ARG A 36 2.24 9.13 -8.10
CA ARG A 36 2.20 9.01 -9.58
C ARG A 36 0.76 8.77 -10.10
N LEU A 37 0.23 9.73 -10.88
CA LEU A 37 -1.12 9.71 -11.47
C LEU A 37 -1.33 8.62 -12.55
N THR A 38 -0.28 8.24 -13.30
CA THR A 38 -0.36 7.24 -14.38
C THR A 38 -0.73 5.83 -13.89
N LEU A 39 -0.69 5.60 -12.57
CA LEU A 39 -1.06 4.33 -11.96
C LEU A 39 -2.59 4.17 -11.84
N GLU A 40 -3.34 5.27 -11.75
CA GLU A 40 -4.81 5.22 -11.58
C GLU A 40 -5.53 4.65 -12.80
N GLU A 41 -5.16 5.10 -14.01
CA GLU A 41 -5.77 4.61 -15.25
C GLU A 41 -5.53 3.12 -15.45
N ARG A 42 -4.31 2.67 -15.12
CA ARG A 42 -3.93 1.26 -15.18
C ARG A 42 -4.67 0.42 -14.14
N GLN A 43 -4.83 0.93 -12.92
CA GLN A 43 -5.62 0.28 -11.87
C GLN A 43 -7.09 0.14 -12.26
N ARG A 44 -7.67 1.17 -12.91
CA ARG A 44 -9.06 1.15 -13.39
C ARG A 44 -9.26 0.11 -14.50
N ALA A 45 -8.28 -0.03 -15.40
CA ALA A 45 -8.33 -1.03 -16.48
C ALA A 45 -8.22 -2.48 -15.95
N GLU A 46 -7.36 -2.72 -14.96
CA GLU A 46 -7.26 -4.02 -14.27
C GLU A 46 -8.57 -4.39 -13.57
N ASN A 47 -9.16 -3.46 -12.81
CA ASN A 47 -10.42 -3.71 -12.13
C ASN A 47 -11.57 -4.08 -13.09
N ARG A 48 -11.69 -3.38 -14.23
CA ARG A 48 -12.68 -3.72 -15.28
C ARG A 48 -12.47 -5.14 -15.85
N THR A 49 -11.21 -5.54 -16.01
CA THR A 49 -10.87 -6.89 -16.50
C THR A 49 -11.24 -7.95 -15.46
N ARG A 50 -11.06 -7.65 -14.18
CA ARG A 50 -11.41 -8.54 -13.08
C ARG A 50 -12.93 -8.70 -12.94
N GLU A 51 -13.68 -7.61 -13.03
CA GLU A 51 -15.15 -7.60 -13.00
C GLU A 51 -15.75 -8.41 -14.15
N THR A 52 -15.25 -8.21 -15.38
CA THR A 52 -15.70 -8.99 -16.55
C THR A 52 -15.41 -10.49 -16.42
N LYS A 53 -14.34 -10.86 -15.70
CA LYS A 53 -14.00 -12.26 -15.39
C LYS A 53 -14.68 -12.81 -14.13
N ASN A 54 -15.54 -12.03 -13.46
CA ASN A 54 -16.16 -12.37 -12.17
C ASN A 54 -15.14 -12.83 -11.12
N GLN A 55 -13.96 -12.23 -11.14
CA GLN A 55 -12.84 -12.60 -10.28
C GLN A 55 -12.89 -11.80 -8.97
N LYS A 56 -12.90 -12.48 -7.82
CA LYS A 56 -12.92 -11.80 -6.52
C LYS A 56 -11.50 -11.31 -6.18
N PHE A 57 -11.39 -10.03 -5.80
CA PHE A 57 -10.15 -9.50 -5.25
C PHE A 57 -9.79 -10.20 -3.94
N THR A 58 -8.53 -10.62 -3.82
CA THR A 58 -7.99 -11.17 -2.58
C THR A 58 -6.63 -10.50 -2.30
N PRO A 59 -6.49 -9.74 -1.21
CA PRO A 59 -5.19 -9.20 -0.83
C PRO A 59 -4.22 -10.35 -0.48
N ARG A 60 -2.94 -10.23 -0.87
CA ARG A 60 -1.91 -11.26 -0.62
C ARG A 60 -1.20 -11.10 0.71
N TRP A 61 -1.12 -9.89 1.28
CA TRP A 61 -0.46 -9.64 2.58
C TRP A 61 -1.40 -9.56 3.78
N PHE A 62 -2.71 -9.63 3.52
CA PHE A 62 -3.73 -9.50 4.55
C PHE A 62 -4.79 -10.56 4.31
N ASP A 63 -5.30 -11.10 5.40
CA ASP A 63 -6.41 -12.04 5.37
C ASP A 63 -7.65 -11.30 5.93
N LEU A 64 -8.80 -11.44 5.27
CA LEU A 64 -10.05 -10.87 5.75
C LEU A 64 -10.51 -11.69 6.95
N THR A 65 -10.80 -11.03 8.07
CA THR A 65 -11.34 -11.67 9.27
C THR A 65 -12.87 -11.71 9.20
N ASP A 66 -13.49 -12.53 10.05
CA ASP A 66 -14.96 -12.55 10.21
C ASP A 66 -15.48 -11.34 11.01
N GLU A 67 -14.60 -10.46 11.45
CA GLU A 67 -14.95 -9.26 12.21
C GLU A 67 -15.37 -8.12 11.27
N ILE A 68 -16.55 -7.56 11.57
CA ILE A 68 -17.11 -6.41 10.88
C ILE A 68 -17.34 -5.31 11.90
N THR A 69 -16.81 -4.12 11.64
CA THR A 69 -17.07 -2.94 12.47
C THR A 69 -18.09 -2.04 11.78
N SER A 70 -19.20 -1.74 12.47
CA SER A 70 -20.17 -0.76 11.99
C SER A 70 -19.63 0.64 12.24
N THR A 71 -19.48 1.41 11.16
CA THR A 71 -19.08 2.82 11.22
C THR A 71 -20.24 3.69 10.71
N PRO A 72 -20.26 5.01 11.03
CA PRO A 72 -21.25 5.93 10.48
C PRO A 72 -21.31 5.99 8.95
N TRP A 73 -20.31 5.45 8.24
CA TRP A 73 -20.23 5.40 6.78
C TRP A 73 -20.50 4.00 6.20
N GLY A 74 -20.89 3.04 7.05
CA GLY A 74 -21.18 1.67 6.67
C GLY A 74 -20.35 0.64 7.42
N ASP A 75 -20.65 -0.62 7.14
CA ASP A 75 -19.95 -1.77 7.71
C ASP A 75 -18.61 -1.99 7.00
N ILE A 76 -17.54 -2.13 7.78
CA ILE A 76 -16.18 -2.31 7.27
C ILE A 76 -15.61 -3.61 7.81
N GLY A 77 -15.15 -4.49 6.92
CA GLY A 77 -14.47 -5.73 7.30
C GLY A 77 -13.04 -5.46 7.78
N ILE A 78 -12.63 -6.16 8.84
CA ILE A 78 -11.29 -6.04 9.41
C ILE A 78 -10.32 -6.99 8.70
N TYR A 79 -9.16 -6.48 8.31
CA TYR A 79 -8.09 -7.25 7.68
C TYR A 79 -6.93 -7.45 8.66
N GLN A 80 -6.47 -8.69 8.79
CA GLN A 80 -5.33 -9.04 9.63
C GLN A 80 -4.08 -9.24 8.76
N TYR A 81 -2.96 -8.67 9.20
CA TYR A 81 -1.68 -8.89 8.55
C TYR A 81 -1.23 -10.35 8.69
N ASN A 82 -0.89 -10.99 7.57
CA ASN A 82 -0.63 -12.45 7.54
C ASN A 82 0.85 -12.84 7.63
N GLY A 83 1.76 -11.91 7.92
CA GLY A 83 3.19 -12.19 8.11
C GLY A 83 4.00 -12.42 6.82
N LYS A 84 3.35 -12.77 5.69
CA LYS A 84 4.03 -13.18 4.46
C LYS A 84 4.95 -12.11 3.86
N TYR A 85 4.70 -10.82 4.15
CA TYR A 85 5.58 -9.75 3.67
C TYR A 85 6.92 -9.68 4.43
N THR A 86 7.01 -10.21 5.66
CA THR A 86 8.28 -10.25 6.40
C THR A 86 9.24 -11.35 5.91
N ASP A 87 8.78 -12.23 5.02
CA ASP A 87 9.60 -13.27 4.43
C ASP A 87 10.85 -12.66 3.75
N THR A 88 12.00 -13.19 4.13
CA THR A 88 13.33 -12.74 3.70
C THR A 88 13.48 -12.74 2.19
N GLU A 89 12.90 -13.72 1.48
CA GLU A 89 12.97 -13.80 0.01
C GLU A 89 12.20 -12.65 -0.65
N ILE A 90 11.03 -12.31 -0.09
CA ILE A 90 10.18 -11.24 -0.57
C ILE A 90 10.82 -9.88 -0.29
N GLN A 91 11.44 -9.74 0.88
CA GLN A 91 12.22 -8.54 1.24
C GLN A 91 13.45 -8.37 0.34
N GLN A 92 14.19 -9.44 0.04
CA GLN A 92 15.34 -9.40 -0.87
C GLN A 92 14.91 -9.02 -2.28
N ARG A 93 13.82 -9.62 -2.81
CA ARG A 93 13.25 -9.25 -4.11
C ARG A 93 12.79 -7.80 -4.15
N ALA A 94 12.14 -7.31 -3.09
CA ALA A 94 11.70 -5.92 -3.00
C ALA A 94 12.87 -4.93 -2.96
N ARG A 95 13.97 -5.29 -2.27
CA ARG A 95 15.22 -4.49 -2.21
C ARG A 95 16.03 -4.54 -3.49
N ALA A 96 15.94 -5.62 -4.27
CA ALA A 96 16.59 -5.76 -5.57
C ALA A 96 15.97 -4.85 -6.64
N VAL A 97 14.82 -4.23 -6.35
CA VAL A 97 14.27 -3.17 -7.19
C VAL A 97 15.23 -1.97 -7.13
N PRO A 98 15.82 -1.52 -8.26
CA PRO A 98 16.77 -0.42 -8.27
C PRO A 98 16.20 0.84 -7.62
N PRO A 99 17.01 1.67 -6.93
CA PRO A 99 16.56 2.95 -6.41
C PRO A 99 15.92 3.76 -7.54
N MET A 100 14.68 4.16 -7.28
CA MET A 100 13.74 4.73 -8.24
C MET A 100 14.36 5.88 -9.06
N LYS A 101 14.77 5.60 -10.31
CA LYS A 101 14.99 6.65 -11.31
C LYS A 101 13.63 7.15 -11.79
N TRP A 102 13.40 8.47 -11.70
CA TRP A 102 12.15 9.17 -12.05
C TRP A 102 11.70 9.02 -13.52
N THR A 103 12.44 8.28 -14.34
CA THR A 103 12.08 8.02 -15.73
C THR A 103 10.91 7.04 -15.79
N SER A 104 9.73 7.57 -16.14
CA SER A 104 8.54 7.01 -16.85
C SER A 104 8.24 5.50 -16.88
N SER A 105 9.19 4.58 -16.76
CA SER A 105 9.01 3.13 -16.86
C SER A 105 9.09 2.42 -15.50
N ILE A 106 8.15 2.72 -14.59
CA ILE A 106 7.81 1.73 -13.57
C ILE A 106 6.86 0.75 -14.24
N GLU A 107 7.34 -0.48 -14.41
CA GLU A 107 6.53 -1.60 -14.82
C GLU A 107 5.35 -1.70 -13.84
N PHE A 108 4.14 -1.55 -14.37
CA PHE A 108 2.93 -1.61 -13.57
C PHE A 108 2.78 -3.05 -13.09
N ASN A 109 3.24 -3.28 -11.87
CA ASN A 109 3.11 -4.54 -11.19
C ASN A 109 2.00 -4.35 -10.16
N PRO A 110 0.74 -4.69 -10.50
CA PRO A 110 -0.44 -4.31 -9.71
C PRO A 110 -0.45 -4.92 -8.29
N TRP A 111 0.54 -5.78 -8.00
CA TRP A 111 0.61 -6.66 -6.86
C TRP A 111 -0.62 -7.60 -6.82
N GLN A 112 -0.37 -8.90 -6.62
CA GLN A 112 -1.29 -9.77 -5.85
C GLN A 112 -2.41 -10.56 -6.56
N TYR A 113 -2.45 -10.70 -7.88
CA TYR A 113 -3.11 -11.90 -8.44
C TYR A 113 -2.23 -13.13 -8.14
N GLY A 114 -2.83 -14.25 -7.73
CA GLY A 114 -2.10 -15.49 -7.43
C GLY A 114 -1.20 -15.90 -8.59
N ASN A 115 -0.15 -16.69 -8.33
CA ASN A 115 0.65 -17.33 -9.37
C ASN A 115 -0.26 -18.18 -10.28
N VAL A 116 -0.82 -17.56 -11.31
CA VAL A 116 -1.52 -18.19 -12.43
C VAL A 116 -0.82 -17.53 -13.62
N SER A 117 0.29 -18.05 -14.14
CA SER A 117 0.40 -19.38 -14.73
C SER A 117 1.86 -19.87 -14.76
N THR A 118 2.18 -20.92 -14.01
CA THR A 118 3.23 -21.91 -14.38
C THR A 118 2.66 -23.32 -14.25
N GLU A 119 1.43 -23.52 -14.73
CA GLU A 119 0.81 -24.84 -14.83
C GLU A 119 0.02 -24.91 -16.14
N SER A 120 0.75 -25.07 -17.24
CA SER A 120 0.27 -25.59 -18.52
C SER A 120 1.48 -26.00 -19.35
N GLY A 121 2.23 -26.96 -18.83
CA GLY A 121 3.23 -27.71 -19.56
C GLY A 121 3.11 -29.17 -19.13
N ASN A 122 2.76 -30.03 -20.09
CA ASN A 122 2.74 -31.49 -20.06
C ASN A 122 1.39 -32.14 -19.71
N VAL A 123 0.53 -32.20 -20.72
CA VAL A 123 -0.11 -33.49 -21.05
C VAL A 123 0.39 -33.85 -22.45
N SER A 124 1.21 -34.89 -22.54
CA SER A 124 1.42 -35.69 -23.76
C SER A 124 0.75 -37.04 -23.53
#